data_AF-A0AAC8VB26-F1
#
_entry.id   AF-A0AAC8VB26-F1
#
_cell.length_a   1.000
_cell.length_b   1.000
_cell.length_c   1.000
_cell.angle_alpha   90.00
_cell.angle_beta   90.00
_cell.angle_gamma   90.00
#
_symmetry.space_group_name_H-M   'P 1'
#
loop_
_entity.id
_entity.type
_entity.pdbx_description
1 polymer ?
#
loop_
_entity_poly.entity_id
_entity_poly.type
_entity_poly.pdbx_seq_one_letter_code
_entity_poly.pdbx_strand_id
1 'polypeptide(L)' 'MSIKKSAMATAHCERAESLASRGFYRRAITELTAAAMCASASQIGGVVERRNELSRRVRCVQRTSGDPRMDYDNCVGGVL' A
#
# COMPACT_ATOMS: atom_id res chain seq x y z
N MET A 1 -22.64 -0.69 15.01
CA MET A 1 -21.42 0.10 14.70
C MET A 1 -20.60 -0.42 13.50
N SER A 2 -20.68 -1.70 13.13
CA SER A 2 -19.84 -2.29 12.05
C SER A 2 -20.12 -1.76 10.63
N ILE A 3 -21.39 -1.53 10.28
CA ILE A 3 -21.81 -1.10 8.93
C ILE A 3 -21.17 0.24 8.51
N LYS A 4 -21.07 1.20 9.44
CA LYS A 4 -20.46 2.52 9.15
C LYS A 4 -18.97 2.42 8.84
N LYS A 5 -18.25 1.52 9.52
CA LYS A 5 -16.81 1.30 9.29
C LYS A 5 -16.56 0.62 7.95
N SER A 6 -17.37 -0.39 7.60
CA SER A 6 -17.27 -1.05 6.29
C SER A 6 -17.52 -0.09 5.13
N ALA A 7 -18.50 0.81 5.23
CA ALA A 7 -18.74 1.85 4.23
C ALA A 7 -17.58 2.86 4.10
N MET A 8 -16.97 3.25 5.22
CA MET A 8 -15.77 4.10 5.20
C MET A 8 -14.58 3.41 4.53
N ALA A 9 -14.38 2.11 4.79
CA ALA A 9 -13.34 1.32 4.15
C ALA A 9 -13.52 1.30 2.62
N THR A 10 -14.74 1.06 2.15
CA THR A 10 -15.07 1.11 0.71
C THR A 10 -14.75 2.47 0.10
N ALA A 11 -15.17 3.56 0.75
CA ALA A 11 -14.89 4.92 0.27
C ALA A 11 -13.38 5.24 0.18
N HIS A 12 -12.59 4.76 1.14
CA HIS A 12 -11.12 4.88 1.08
C HIS A 12 -10.52 4.04 -0.06
N CYS A 13 -11.03 2.83 -0.31
CA CYS A 13 -10.60 2.02 -1.45
C CYS A 13 -10.90 2.70 -2.79
N GLU A 14 -12.11 3.25 -2.97
CA GLU A 14 -12.48 3.97 -4.20
C GLU A 14 -11.59 5.20 -4.44
N ARG A 15 -11.29 5.97 -3.39
CA ARG A 15 -10.33 7.07 -3.46
C ARG A 15 -8.94 6.59 -3.83
N ALA A 16 -8.48 5.48 -3.25
CA ALA A 16 -7.19 4.89 -3.58
C ALA A 16 -7.10 4.49 -5.05
N GLU A 17 -8.16 3.87 -5.61
CA GLU A 17 -8.21 3.50 -7.03
C GLU A 17 -8.21 4.72 -7.94
N SER A 18 -8.96 5.77 -7.60
CA SER A 18 -8.94 7.04 -8.34
C SER A 18 -7.55 7.70 -8.34
N LEU A 19 -6.81 7.61 -7.24
CA LEU A 19 -5.44 8.12 -7.15
C LEU A 19 -4.46 7.23 -7.94
N ALA A 20 -4.63 5.91 -7.87
CA ALA A 20 -3.78 4.95 -8.56
C ALA A 20 -3.92 5.05 -10.09
N SER A 21 -5.14 5.23 -10.62
CA SER A 21 -5.38 5.42 -12.05
C SER A 21 -4.72 6.69 -12.61
N ARG A 22 -4.49 7.69 -11.74
CA ARG A 22 -3.78 8.94 -12.04
C ARG A 22 -2.27 8.86 -11.78
N GLY A 23 -1.74 7.68 -11.40
CA GLY A 23 -0.32 7.47 -11.13
C GLY A 23 0.14 7.95 -9.74
N PHE A 24 -0.75 8.44 -8.87
CA PHE A 24 -0.41 8.92 -7.52
C PHE A 24 -0.30 7.76 -6.51
N TYR A 25 0.55 6.78 -6.79
CA TYR A 25 0.63 5.52 -6.05
C TYR A 25 0.94 5.68 -4.55
N ARG A 26 1.81 6.62 -4.17
CA ARG A 26 2.09 6.89 -2.74
C ARG A 26 0.85 7.39 -1.99
N ARG A 27 0.06 8.27 -2.60
CA ARG A 27 -1.20 8.77 -2.00
C ARG A 27 -2.26 7.68 -1.95
N ALA A 28 -2.34 6.84 -2.98
CA ALA A 28 -3.22 5.67 -3.00
C ALA A 28 -2.89 4.67 -1.87
N ILE A 29 -1.61 4.42 -1.58
CA ILE A 29 -1.18 3.58 -0.44
C ILE A 29 -1.62 4.17 0.90
N THR A 30 -1.54 5.50 1.08
CA THR A 30 -2.03 6.18 2.28
C THR A 30 -3.54 5.98 2.45
N GLU A 31 -4.32 6.13 1.38
CA GLU A 31 -5.77 5.86 1.42
C GLU A 31 -6.08 4.40 1.74
N LEU A 32 -5.33 3.43 1.21
CA LEU A 32 -5.51 2.01 1.56
C LEU A 32 -5.14 1.71 3.03
N THR A 33 -4.20 2.45 3.61
CA THR A 33 -3.89 2.35 5.04
C THR A 33 -5.07 2.84 5.88
N ALA A 34 -5.72 3.94 5.47
CA ALA A 34 -6.94 4.42 6.11
C ALA A 34 -8.11 3.42 5.92
N ALA A 35 -8.24 2.79 4.74
CA ALA A 35 -9.21 1.74 4.50
C ALA A 35 -9.01 0.55 5.46
N ALA A 36 -7.76 0.13 5.70
CA ALA A 36 -7.44 -0.97 6.60
C ALA A 36 -7.87 -0.71 8.05
N MET A 37 -7.84 0.55 8.51
CA MET A 37 -8.31 0.94 9.86
C MET A 37 -9.83 0.81 10.03
N CYS A 38 -10.58 0.82 8.92
CA CYS A 38 -12.04 0.73 8.91
C CYS A 38 -12.56 -0.61 8.38
N ALA A 39 -11.71 -1.42 7.76
CA ALA A 39 -12.08 -2.67 7.12
C ALA A 39 -12.60 -3.70 8.12
N SER A 40 -13.60 -4.48 7.72
CA SER A 40 -13.97 -5.72 8.42
C SER A 40 -12.92 -6.82 8.17
N ALA A 41 -13.01 -7.90 8.94
CA ALA A 41 -12.19 -9.09 8.73
C ALA A 41 -12.34 -9.69 7.32
N SER A 42 -13.52 -9.57 6.69
CA SER A 42 -13.74 -10.02 5.31
C SER A 42 -13.15 -9.09 4.25
N GLN A 43 -12.92 -7.81 4.58
CA GLN A 43 -12.40 -6.81 3.64
C GLN A 43 -10.86 -6.66 3.72
N ILE A 44 -10.26 -6.91 4.89
CA ILE A 44 -8.85 -6.59 5.15
C ILE A 44 -7.87 -7.28 4.19
N GLY A 45 -8.18 -8.51 3.77
CA GLY A 45 -7.35 -9.27 2.83
C GLY A 45 -7.15 -8.53 1.51
N GLY A 46 -8.25 -8.12 0.87
CA GLY A 46 -8.21 -7.39 -0.41
C GLY A 46 -7.54 -6.02 -0.28
N VAL A 47 -7.75 -5.32 0.83
CA VAL A 47 -7.09 -4.01 1.09
C VAL A 47 -5.57 -4.17 1.16
N VAL A 48 -5.09 -5.19 1.89
CA VAL A 48 -3.65 -5.44 2.06
C VAL A 48 -3.03 -5.92 0.76
N GLU A 49 -3.70 -6.80 0.03
CA GLU A 49 -3.24 -7.29 -1.27
C GLU A 49 -3.05 -6.13 -2.26
N ARG A 50 -4.06 -5.27 -2.39
CA ARG A 50 -4.01 -4.11 -3.27
C ARG A 50 -2.92 -3.11 -2.85
N ARG A 51 -2.77 -2.86 -1.55
CA ARG A 51 -1.69 -2.00 -1.02
C ARG A 51 -0.32 -2.55 -1.38
N ASN A 52 -0.13 -3.87 -1.26
CA ASN A 52 1.13 -4.51 -1.60
C ASN A 52 1.42 -4.44 -3.11
N GLU A 53 0.40 -4.57 -3.97
CA GLU A 53 0.54 -4.35 -5.40
C GLU A 53 1.00 -2.93 -5.72
N LEU A 54 0.35 -1.90 -5.15
CA LEU A 54 0.75 -0.51 -5.36
C LEU A 54 2.15 -0.23 -4.80
N SER A 55 2.51 -0.83 -3.66
CA SER A 55 3.86 -0.75 -3.08
C SER A 55 4.91 -1.32 -4.04
N ARG A 56 4.63 -2.47 -4.68
CA ARG A 56 5.50 -3.01 -5.73
C ARG A 56 5.64 -2.05 -6.90
N ARG A 57 4.57 -1.39 -7.35
CA ARG A 57 4.67 -0.38 -8.44
C ARG A 57 5.56 0.80 -8.03
N VAL A 58 5.41 1.31 -6.81
CA VAL A 58 6.27 2.39 -6.29
C VAL A 58 7.74 1.95 -6.23
N ARG A 59 8.01 0.73 -5.76
CA ARG A 59 9.37 0.18 -5.67
C ARG A 59 9.96 -0.15 -7.04
N CYS A 60 9.20 -0.74 -7.96
CA CYS A 60 9.67 -1.06 -9.31
C CYS A 60 9.97 0.21 -10.12
N VAL A 61 9.23 1.30 -9.92
CA VAL A 61 9.58 2.62 -10.48
C VAL A 61 10.86 3.19 -9.83
N GLN A 62 11.15 2.83 -8.58
CA GLN A 62 12.39 3.19 -7.87
C GLN A 62 13.52 2.16 -8.04
N ARG A 63 13.33 1.08 -8.80
CA ARG A 63 14.39 0.11 -9.12
C ARG A 63 15.33 0.70 -10.17
N THR A 64 15.99 1.80 -9.82
CA THR A 64 17.30 2.09 -10.38
C THR A 64 18.27 1.04 -9.85
N SER A 65 18.89 0.29 -10.76
CA SER A 65 20.06 -0.54 -10.46
C SER A 65 21.04 0.28 -9.61
N GLY A 66 21.37 -0.19 -8.40
CA GLY A 66 22.30 0.47 -7.49
C GLY A 66 21.70 1.38 -6.39
N ASP A 67 20.37 1.38 -6.14
CA ASP A 67 19.81 2.13 -5.00
C ASP A 67 20.17 1.45 -3.66
N PRO A 68 20.95 2.13 -2.76
CA PRO A 68 21.41 1.55 -1.49
C PRO A 68 20.28 1.21 -0.51
N ARG A 69 19.07 1.77 -0.68
CA ARG A 69 17.91 1.47 0.19
C ARG A 69 17.28 0.11 -0.09
N MET A 70 17.71 -0.55 -1.17
CA MET A 70 17.24 -1.87 -1.60
C MET A 70 18.27 -2.97 -1.35
N ASP A 71 19.45 -2.61 -0.85
CA ASP A 71 20.50 -3.56 -0.54
C ASP A 71 20.25 -4.14 0.86
N TYR A 72 19.54 -5.26 0.88
CA TYR A 72 19.22 -5.99 2.10
C TYR A 72 20.50 -6.44 2.83
N ASP A 73 21.59 -6.72 2.08
CA ASP A 73 22.88 -7.11 2.65
C ASP A 73 23.58 -5.93 3.34
N ASN A 74 23.44 -4.71 2.81
CA ASN A 74 23.90 -3.49 3.49
C ASN A 74 23.01 -3.08 4.69
N CYS A 75 21.70 -3.34 4.64
CA CYS A 75 20.78 -2.95 5.70
C CYS A 75 20.89 -3.82 6.96
N VAL A 76 21.30 -5.09 6.82
CA VAL A 76 21.43 -6.03 7.95
C VAL A 76 22.82 -5.97 8.56
N GLY A 77 23.75 -5.22 7.96
CA GLY A 77 25.16 -5.20 8.35
C GLY A 77 25.76 -6.57 8.09
N GLY A 78 26.39 -6.74 6.92
CA GLY A 78 27.13 -7.95 6.59
C GLY A 78 27.99 -8.37 7.77
N VAL A 79 27.70 -9.57 8.29
CA VAL A 79 28.50 -10.21 9.33
C VAL A 79 29.86 -10.47 8.72
N LEU A 80 30.85 -9.65 9.09
CA LEU A 80 32.26 -9.98 9.00
C LEU A 80 32.61 -10.95 10.13
#